data_AF-V5GG00-F1
#
_entry.id   AF-V5GG00-F1
#
_cell.length_a   1.000
_cell.length_b   1.000
_cell.length_c   1.000
_cell.angle_alpha   90.00
_cell.angle_beta   90.00
_cell.angle_gamma   90.00
#
_symmetry.space_group_name_H-M   'P 1'
#
loop_
_entity.id
_entity.type
_entity.pdbx_description
1 polymer ?
#
loop_
_entity_poly.entity_id
_entity_poly.type
_entity_poly.pdbx_seq_one_letter_code
_entity_poly.pdbx_strand_id
1 'polypeptide(L)'
;GKGGSQMGSSRGAQVRTIVELKKGQEIFMLVGQEGTSSCVKSLGYQANSSCHSGQNWGTGIRWVLTMDINDGGGGGGGGTYVFMRNRTKEKIPLAVAGGGGGLGLGRFSVDSVRQHGQGINISRPPLPGKMYGAKSAGAGGGWSVFPGLLELAIMGSSLQAGGAGGKACYESTDNRGDGGFGGGGGGCRYGGGGGG
;
A
#
# COMPACT_ATOMS: atom_id res chain seq x y z
N GLY A 1 0.24 -5.00 4.77
CA GLY A 1 -0.61 -4.77 5.95
C GLY A 1 -1.86 -5.61 5.94
N LYS A 2 -2.18 -6.21 7.09
CA LYS A 2 -3.44 -6.95 7.30
C LYS A 2 -4.60 -5.99 7.53
N GLY A 3 -5.82 -6.42 7.24
CA GLY A 3 -7.03 -5.65 7.54
C GLY A 3 -7.60 -5.95 8.91
N GLY A 4 -8.80 -5.44 9.20
CA GLY A 4 -9.34 -5.35 10.57
C GLY A 4 -9.57 -6.69 11.28
N SER A 5 -9.66 -7.77 10.51
CA SER A 5 -9.76 -9.15 11.01
C SER A 5 -8.39 -9.76 11.38
N GLN A 6 -7.28 -9.11 11.03
CA GLN A 6 -5.89 -9.59 11.22
C GLN A 6 -5.60 -10.96 10.59
N MET A 7 -6.40 -11.35 9.58
CA MET A 7 -6.30 -12.63 8.87
C MET A 7 -5.82 -12.43 7.43
N GLY A 8 -5.18 -13.46 6.89
CA GLY A 8 -4.67 -13.49 5.52
C GLY A 8 -3.24 -12.96 5.37
N SER A 9 -2.70 -13.10 4.16
CA SER A 9 -1.37 -12.60 3.80
C SER A 9 -1.36 -12.23 2.33
N SER A 10 -0.61 -11.17 2.00
CA SER A 10 -0.25 -10.82 0.64
C SER A 10 1.27 -10.75 0.50
N ARG A 11 1.78 -11.17 -0.65
CA ARG A 11 3.22 -11.26 -0.94
C ARG A 11 3.58 -10.26 -2.04
N GLY A 12 4.81 -9.75 -1.99
CA GLY A 12 5.39 -9.00 -3.10
C GLY A 12 5.76 -9.91 -4.27
N ALA A 13 5.96 -9.32 -5.45
CA ALA A 13 6.55 -9.98 -6.59
C ALA A 13 8.06 -10.18 -6.36
N GLN A 14 8.63 -11.15 -7.05
CA GLN A 14 10.08 -11.35 -7.12
C GLN A 14 10.56 -11.01 -8.52
N VAL A 15 11.71 -10.35 -8.61
CA VAL A 15 12.38 -10.04 -9.88
C VAL A 15 13.84 -10.48 -9.81
N ARG A 16 14.36 -10.98 -10.94
CA ARG A 16 15.77 -11.29 -11.15
C ARG A 16 16.20 -10.62 -12.44
N THR A 17 17.35 -9.92 -12.42
CA THR A 17 17.92 -9.27 -13.60
C THR A 17 19.42 -9.46 -13.64
N ILE A 18 20.01 -9.33 -14.83
CA ILE A 18 21.44 -9.37 -15.07
C ILE A 18 21.82 -8.02 -15.68
N VAL A 19 22.78 -7.33 -15.08
CA VAL A 19 23.21 -5.99 -15.50
C VAL A 19 24.72 -5.99 -15.68
N GLU A 20 25.18 -5.53 -16.84
CA GLU A 20 26.60 -5.31 -17.10
C GLU A 20 26.99 -3.91 -16.63
N LEU A 21 28.00 -3.83 -15.76
CA LEU A 21 28.49 -2.57 -15.19
C LEU A 21 29.91 -2.26 -15.66
N LYS A 22 30.13 -0.99 -15.98
CA LYS A 22 31.45 -0.42 -16.24
C LYS A 22 32.00 0.24 -14.97
N LYS A 23 33.33 0.39 -14.91
CA LYS A 23 34.01 1.08 -13.82
C LYS A 23 33.36 2.46 -13.57
N GLY A 24 32.96 2.69 -12.31
CA GLY A 24 32.34 3.94 -11.89
C GLY A 24 30.83 4.03 -12.07
N GLN A 25 30.16 2.97 -12.54
CA GLN A 25 28.69 2.91 -12.51
C GLN A 25 28.19 2.40 -11.15
N GLU A 26 27.16 3.06 -10.62
CA GLU A 26 26.54 2.73 -9.33
C GLU A 26 25.09 2.28 -9.53
N ILE A 27 24.68 1.28 -8.75
CA ILE A 27 23.29 0.84 -8.66
C ILE A 27 22.69 1.39 -7.37
N PHE A 28 21.50 1.97 -7.50
CA PHE A 28 20.67 2.41 -6.40
C PHE A 28 19.48 1.47 -6.24
N MET A 29 19.07 1.27 -5.00
CA MET A 29 17.90 0.47 -4.67
C MET A 29 17.04 1.23 -3.65
N LEU A 30 15.75 1.37 -3.97
CA LEU A 30 14.73 1.64 -2.97
C LEU A 30 14.13 0.29 -2.58
N VAL A 31 14.22 -0.08 -1.30
CA VAL A 31 13.77 -1.38 -0.80
C VAL A 31 12.35 -1.22 -0.24
N GLY A 32 11.39 -1.88 -0.88
CA GLY A 32 10.00 -1.88 -0.42
C GLY A 32 9.82 -2.67 0.87
N GLN A 33 9.14 -2.06 1.84
CA GLN A 33 8.77 -2.64 3.12
C GLN A 33 7.29 -3.06 3.14
N GLU A 34 6.93 -3.92 4.08
CA GLU A 34 5.52 -4.24 4.32
C GLU A 34 4.74 -2.98 4.74
N GLY A 35 3.55 -2.76 4.17
CA GLY A 35 2.62 -1.74 4.67
C GLY A 35 2.04 -2.13 6.03
N THR A 36 1.65 -1.17 6.84
CA THR A 36 1.20 -1.44 8.20
C THR A 36 -0.20 -2.05 8.24
N SER A 37 -0.47 -2.84 9.27
CA SER A 37 -1.79 -3.43 9.48
C SER A 37 -2.80 -2.39 9.95
N SER A 38 -4.07 -2.63 9.69
CA SER A 38 -5.13 -1.76 10.14
C SER A 38 -5.36 -1.84 11.65
N CYS A 39 -6.26 -0.99 12.11
CA CYS A 39 -6.88 -1.10 13.41
C CYS A 39 -7.62 -2.44 13.56
N VAL A 40 -7.47 -3.08 14.71
CA VAL A 40 -8.17 -4.34 15.00
C VAL A 40 -9.60 -4.03 15.40
N LYS A 41 -10.55 -4.78 14.85
CA LYS A 41 -11.97 -4.67 15.24
C LYS A 41 -12.34 -5.80 16.18
N SER A 42 -12.54 -5.44 17.45
CA SER A 42 -13.10 -6.32 18.48
C SER A 42 -14.42 -5.72 18.97
N LEU A 43 -15.47 -6.54 19.05
CA LEU A 43 -16.78 -6.16 19.55
C LEU A 43 -16.69 -5.92 21.07
N GLY A 44 -16.36 -4.68 21.47
CA GLY A 44 -16.39 -4.24 22.87
C GLY A 44 -15.04 -4.24 23.61
N TYR A 45 -13.92 -4.52 22.95
CA TYR A 45 -12.60 -4.45 23.59
C TYR A 45 -11.77 -3.26 23.05
N GLN A 46 -11.75 -2.16 23.80
CA GLN A 46 -10.91 -1.00 23.56
C GLN A 46 -9.79 -0.92 24.60
N ALA A 47 -8.91 -1.91 24.64
CA ALA A 47 -7.70 -1.75 25.43
C ALA A 47 -6.64 -1.05 24.57
N ASN A 48 -6.33 0.20 24.93
CA ASN A 48 -5.13 0.93 24.51
C ASN A 48 -4.88 0.91 22.99
N SER A 49 -5.93 1.07 22.18
CA SER A 49 -5.77 1.12 20.73
C SER A 49 -5.26 2.49 20.32
N SER A 50 -4.13 2.51 19.61
CA SER A 50 -3.59 3.69 18.91
C SER A 50 -4.55 4.30 17.89
N CYS A 51 -5.64 3.58 17.59
CA CYS A 51 -6.72 3.95 16.71
C CYS A 51 -7.77 4.80 17.44
N HIS A 52 -8.02 6.00 16.92
CA HIS A 52 -9.06 6.86 17.46
C HIS A 52 -10.44 6.39 16.98
N SER A 53 -11.25 5.83 17.88
CA SER A 53 -12.66 5.61 17.61
C SER A 53 -13.48 6.80 18.10
N GLY A 54 -13.85 7.71 17.21
CA GLY A 54 -14.81 8.77 17.54
C GLY A 54 -16.25 8.28 17.74
N GLN A 55 -16.48 6.97 17.85
CA GLN A 55 -17.81 6.35 17.92
C GLN A 55 -18.02 5.65 19.26
N ASN A 56 -18.99 6.13 20.04
CA ASN A 56 -19.51 5.43 21.21
C ASN A 56 -20.30 4.19 20.74
N TRP A 57 -19.69 3.01 20.87
CA TRP A 57 -20.35 1.76 20.51
C TRP A 57 -21.31 1.32 21.61
N GLY A 58 -22.61 1.30 21.29
CA GLY A 58 -23.62 0.70 22.17
C GLY A 58 -23.43 -0.82 22.31
N THR A 59 -23.78 -1.37 23.46
CA THR A 59 -23.51 -2.77 23.85
C THR A 59 -24.52 -3.80 23.31
N GLY A 60 -25.47 -3.40 22.46
CA GLY A 60 -26.55 -4.26 21.97
C GLY A 60 -26.32 -4.85 20.58
N ILE A 61 -26.88 -6.05 20.30
CA ILE A 61 -26.86 -6.73 18.99
C ILE A 61 -27.37 -5.82 17.85
N ARG A 62 -28.34 -4.96 18.14
CA ARG A 62 -28.91 -4.01 17.19
C ARG A 62 -27.87 -3.00 16.66
N TRP A 63 -26.81 -2.72 17.44
CA TRP A 63 -25.69 -1.87 17.04
C TRP A 63 -24.70 -2.58 16.13
N VAL A 64 -24.53 -3.90 16.28
CA VAL A 64 -23.69 -4.69 15.36
C VAL A 64 -24.26 -4.67 13.94
N LEU A 65 -25.59 -4.64 13.81
CA LEU A 65 -26.29 -4.59 12.53
C LEU A 65 -26.20 -3.20 11.85
N THR A 66 -25.92 -2.14 12.61
CA THR A 66 -25.81 -0.75 12.09
C THR A 66 -24.38 -0.19 12.15
N MET A 67 -23.39 -1.01 12.52
CA MET A 67 -22.00 -0.60 12.66
C MET A 67 -21.37 -0.33 11.28
N ASP A 68 -20.87 0.89 11.09
CA ASP A 68 -20.09 1.24 9.90
C ASP A 68 -18.58 1.17 10.20
N ILE A 69 -17.91 0.18 9.62
CA ILE A 69 -16.47 0.00 9.79
C ILE A 69 -15.75 0.85 8.75
N ASN A 70 -15.01 1.86 9.21
CA ASN A 70 -14.32 2.83 8.37
C ASN A 70 -12.79 2.85 8.56
N ASP A 71 -12.23 1.88 9.25
CA ASP A 71 -10.81 1.78 9.59
C ASP A 71 -10.30 0.32 9.54
N GLY A 72 -10.87 -0.47 8.63
CA GLY A 72 -10.58 -1.90 8.48
C GLY A 72 -9.56 -2.25 7.40
N GLY A 73 -9.04 -1.27 6.65
CA GLY A 73 -8.09 -1.51 5.55
C GLY A 73 -6.63 -1.39 5.98
N GLY A 74 -5.83 -2.41 5.69
CA GLY A 74 -4.37 -2.39 5.85
C GLY A 74 -3.67 -1.72 4.67
N GLY A 75 -2.46 -1.21 4.91
CA GLY A 75 -1.65 -0.56 3.87
C GLY A 75 -1.03 -1.55 2.89
N GLY A 76 -0.87 -1.11 1.65
CA GLY A 76 -0.15 -1.83 0.60
C GLY A 76 1.35 -1.90 0.89
N GLY A 77 1.97 -3.01 0.52
CA GLY A 77 3.43 -3.16 0.56
C GLY A 77 4.12 -2.24 -0.44
N GLY A 78 5.33 -1.81 -0.10
CA GLY A 78 6.13 -0.97 -0.97
C GLY A 78 6.73 -1.74 -2.15
N GLY A 79 6.93 -1.02 -3.25
CA GLY A 79 7.66 -1.54 -4.41
C GLY A 79 9.16 -1.47 -4.17
N THR A 80 9.90 -2.49 -4.64
CA THR A 80 11.36 -2.43 -4.68
C THR A 80 11.81 -2.00 -6.06
N TYR A 81 12.58 -0.91 -6.12
CA TYR A 81 13.05 -0.32 -7.38
C TYR A 81 14.57 -0.39 -7.43
N VAL A 82 15.10 -0.96 -8.50
CA VAL A 82 16.53 -1.00 -8.79
C VAL A 82 16.79 -0.11 -9.98
N PHE A 83 17.73 0.83 -9.86
CA PHE A 83 17.95 1.84 -10.88
C PHE A 83 19.37 2.41 -10.87
N MET A 84 19.80 2.96 -12.00
CA MET A 84 21.03 3.76 -12.09
C MET A 84 20.69 5.24 -12.11
N ARG A 85 21.68 6.11 -11.88
CA ARG A 85 21.57 7.54 -12.14
C ARG A 85 22.47 7.96 -13.28
N ASN A 86 21.95 8.69 -14.24
CA ASN A 86 22.77 9.32 -15.27
C ASN A 86 23.41 10.62 -14.74
N ARG A 87 24.20 11.28 -15.59
CA ARG A 87 24.88 12.55 -15.26
C ARG A 87 23.89 13.68 -14.93
N THR A 88 22.66 13.63 -15.43
CA THR A 88 21.59 14.59 -15.13
C THR A 88 20.79 14.22 -13.87
N LYS A 89 21.25 13.22 -13.10
CA LYS A 89 20.60 12.67 -11.89
C LYS A 89 19.23 12.02 -12.15
N GLU A 90 18.90 11.77 -13.40
CA GLU A 90 17.70 11.03 -13.78
C GLU A 90 17.84 9.56 -13.38
N LYS A 91 16.75 9.00 -12.87
CA LYS A 91 16.67 7.58 -12.48
C LYS A 91 16.42 6.78 -13.75
N ILE A 92 17.27 5.79 -14.04
CA ILE A 92 17.12 4.85 -15.15
C ILE A 92 16.71 3.49 -14.59
N PRO A 93 15.51 2.97 -14.94
CA PRO A 93 15.00 1.72 -14.37
C PRO A 93 15.85 0.52 -14.81
N LEU A 94 16.23 -0.34 -13.86
CA LEU A 94 16.84 -1.64 -14.12
C LEU A 94 15.88 -2.80 -13.85
N ALA A 95 15.17 -2.74 -12.71
CA ALA A 95 14.18 -3.73 -12.32
C ALA A 95 13.21 -3.15 -11.29
N VAL A 96 11.97 -3.65 -11.30
CA VAL A 96 10.95 -3.31 -10.30
C VAL A 96 10.32 -4.61 -9.81
N ALA A 97 10.21 -4.75 -8.49
CA ALA A 97 9.43 -5.80 -7.86
C ALA A 97 8.25 -5.15 -7.14
N GLY A 98 7.03 -5.43 -7.61
CA GLY A 98 5.82 -4.87 -7.05
C GLY A 98 5.54 -5.37 -5.63
N GLY A 99 5.11 -4.48 -4.75
CA GLY A 99 4.59 -4.83 -3.42
C GLY A 99 3.24 -5.53 -3.50
N GLY A 100 2.92 -6.31 -2.48
CA GLY A 100 1.58 -6.89 -2.34
C GLY A 100 0.57 -5.83 -1.90
N GLY A 101 -0.67 -5.91 -2.37
CA GLY A 101 -1.78 -5.11 -1.86
C GLY A 101 -2.08 -5.41 -0.39
N GLY A 102 -2.54 -4.38 0.33
CA GLY A 102 -3.06 -4.49 1.68
C GLY A 102 -4.39 -5.25 1.69
N LEU A 103 -4.76 -5.74 2.87
CA LEU A 103 -5.99 -6.51 3.05
C LEU A 103 -7.09 -5.64 3.65
N GLY A 104 -8.34 -5.87 3.23
CA GLY A 104 -9.52 -5.19 3.78
C GLY A 104 -10.13 -5.93 4.96
N LEU A 105 -11.39 -5.62 5.27
CA LEU A 105 -12.18 -6.41 6.20
C LEU A 105 -12.62 -7.72 5.54
N GLY A 106 -12.36 -8.87 6.15
CA GLY A 106 -12.79 -10.17 5.65
C GLY A 106 -11.72 -11.26 5.72
N ARG A 107 -12.03 -12.43 5.15
CA ARG A 107 -11.12 -13.57 5.06
C ARG A 107 -10.47 -13.58 3.69
N PHE A 108 -9.16 -13.39 3.66
CA PHE A 108 -8.34 -13.47 2.45
C PHE A 108 -7.52 -14.76 2.51
N SER A 109 -7.71 -15.64 1.54
CA SER A 109 -6.86 -16.83 1.38
C SER A 109 -5.53 -16.42 0.76
N VAL A 110 -4.46 -17.15 1.06
CA VAL A 110 -3.17 -16.93 0.39
C VAL A 110 -3.25 -17.33 -1.08
N ASP A 111 -4.19 -18.20 -1.44
CA ASP A 111 -4.40 -18.62 -2.84
C ASP A 111 -5.09 -17.56 -3.70
N SER A 112 -5.60 -16.47 -3.11
CA SER A 112 -6.13 -15.36 -3.89
C SER A 112 -4.98 -14.55 -4.48
N VAL A 113 -4.68 -14.83 -5.76
CA VAL A 113 -3.55 -14.25 -6.51
C VAL A 113 -3.68 -12.73 -6.72
N ARG A 114 -4.89 -12.17 -6.64
CA ARG A 114 -5.17 -10.77 -7.00
C ARG A 114 -4.53 -9.75 -6.08
N GLN A 115 -4.32 -10.10 -4.81
CA GLN A 115 -3.76 -9.21 -3.80
C GLN A 115 -2.24 -9.22 -3.84
N HIS A 116 -1.61 -10.26 -4.37
CA HIS A 116 -0.16 -10.35 -4.48
C HIS A 116 0.40 -9.33 -5.47
N GLY A 117 1.67 -8.99 -5.28
CA GLY A 117 2.43 -8.19 -6.21
C GLY A 117 2.42 -8.86 -7.58
N GLN A 118 2.07 -8.08 -8.59
CA GLN A 118 1.98 -8.58 -9.96
C GLN A 118 3.36 -8.47 -10.63
N GLY A 119 3.64 -9.39 -11.54
CA GLY A 119 4.82 -9.31 -12.40
C GLY A 119 4.70 -8.17 -13.42
N ILE A 120 5.78 -7.99 -14.20
CA ILE A 120 5.82 -6.96 -15.25
C ILE A 120 4.68 -7.15 -16.24
N ASN A 121 3.97 -6.05 -16.53
CA ASN A 121 2.94 -6.02 -17.56
C ASN A 121 3.26 -4.87 -18.54
N ILE A 122 3.81 -5.24 -19.70
CA ILE A 122 4.24 -4.29 -20.73
C ILE A 122 3.10 -3.49 -21.35
N SER A 123 1.85 -3.94 -21.18
CA SER A 123 0.66 -3.21 -21.66
C SER A 123 0.22 -2.11 -20.71
N ARG A 124 0.84 -1.99 -19.53
CA ARG A 124 0.51 -0.95 -18.55
C ARG A 124 1.59 0.13 -18.50
N PRO A 125 1.19 1.40 -18.42
CA PRO A 125 2.16 2.48 -18.24
C PRO A 125 2.76 2.43 -16.82
N PRO A 126 3.97 2.99 -16.61
CA PRO A 126 4.68 2.93 -15.34
C PRO A 126 4.21 4.04 -14.37
N LEU A 127 2.89 4.16 -14.24
CA LEU A 127 2.18 5.22 -13.53
C LEU A 127 1.46 4.66 -12.29
N PRO A 128 1.03 5.51 -11.34
CA PRO A 128 0.27 5.06 -10.19
C PRO A 128 -1.03 4.37 -10.62
N GLY A 129 -1.50 3.46 -9.77
CA GLY A 129 -2.77 2.76 -9.97
C GLY A 129 -3.99 3.71 -9.96
N LYS A 130 -5.14 3.17 -10.37
CA LYS A 130 -6.42 3.89 -10.30
C LYS A 130 -7.14 3.63 -8.98
N MET A 131 -7.82 4.65 -8.49
CA MET A 131 -8.70 4.57 -7.32
C MET A 131 -10.16 4.57 -7.78
N TYR A 132 -11.02 3.83 -7.09
CA TYR A 132 -12.43 3.67 -7.47
C TYR A 132 -13.35 3.89 -6.27
N GLY A 133 -14.34 4.77 -6.44
CA GLY A 133 -15.37 5.05 -5.43
C GLY A 133 -14.97 6.07 -4.37
N ALA A 134 -15.96 6.52 -3.59
CA ALA A 134 -15.75 7.33 -2.40
C ALA A 134 -15.09 6.48 -1.30
N LYS A 135 -14.26 7.10 -0.45
CA LYS A 135 -13.55 6.39 0.64
C LYS A 135 -12.70 5.19 0.14
N SER A 136 -12.16 5.34 -1.08
CA SER A 136 -11.38 4.32 -1.74
C SER A 136 -10.06 4.05 -1.03
N ALA A 137 -9.51 2.87 -1.26
CA ALA A 137 -8.14 2.58 -0.87
C ALA A 137 -7.17 3.40 -1.73
N GLY A 138 -6.03 3.73 -1.15
CA GLY A 138 -4.94 4.38 -1.86
C GLY A 138 -4.42 3.52 -3.00
N ALA A 139 -4.21 4.12 -4.17
CA ALA A 139 -3.47 3.46 -5.23
C ALA A 139 -1.97 3.40 -4.88
N GLY A 140 -1.31 2.32 -5.32
CA GLY A 140 0.14 2.25 -5.29
C GLY A 140 0.76 3.16 -6.36
N GLY A 141 1.91 3.75 -6.03
CA GLY A 141 2.74 4.54 -6.91
C GLY A 141 3.50 3.68 -7.91
N GLY A 142 3.75 4.26 -9.08
CA GLY A 142 4.57 3.65 -10.13
C GLY A 142 5.98 4.24 -10.18
N TRP A 143 6.59 4.16 -11.35
CA TRP A 143 7.88 4.80 -11.61
C TRP A 143 7.78 6.33 -11.64
N SER A 144 6.75 6.83 -12.35
CA SER A 144 6.53 8.24 -12.65
C SER A 144 5.20 8.74 -12.11
N VAL A 145 5.08 10.04 -11.89
CA VAL A 145 3.79 10.69 -11.59
C VAL A 145 3.00 10.84 -12.88
N PHE A 146 1.68 10.67 -12.84
CA PHE A 146 0.83 11.00 -13.98
C PHE A 146 0.68 12.54 -14.08
N PRO A 147 0.96 13.16 -15.25
CA PRO A 147 0.75 14.59 -15.42
C PRO A 147 -0.71 14.99 -15.14
N GLY A 148 -0.91 15.96 -14.24
CA GLY A 148 -2.24 16.43 -13.85
C GLY A 148 -2.93 15.60 -12.76
N LEU A 149 -2.28 14.57 -12.21
CA LEU A 149 -2.76 13.86 -11.03
C LEU A 149 -2.42 14.66 -9.76
N LEU A 150 -3.42 14.92 -8.93
CA LEU A 150 -3.20 15.38 -7.57
C LEU A 150 -2.81 14.17 -6.72
N GLU A 151 -1.56 14.09 -6.25
CA GLU A 151 -1.16 13.05 -5.30
C GLU A 151 -1.93 13.24 -3.99
N LEU A 152 -2.98 12.44 -3.81
CA LEU A 152 -3.73 12.41 -2.56
C LEU A 152 -2.86 11.78 -1.49
N ALA A 153 -3.01 12.24 -0.24
CA ALA A 153 -2.25 11.70 0.89
C ALA A 153 -2.39 10.17 1.04
N ILE A 154 -3.51 9.60 0.59
CA ILE A 154 -3.75 8.15 0.65
C ILE A 154 -3.01 7.36 -0.44
N MET A 155 -2.53 8.01 -1.51
CA MET A 155 -1.80 7.36 -2.59
C MET A 155 -0.34 7.15 -2.22
N GLY A 156 0.25 6.05 -2.68
CA GLY A 156 1.70 5.91 -2.68
C GLY A 156 2.31 6.82 -3.75
N SER A 157 3.31 7.62 -3.39
CA SER A 157 4.03 8.46 -4.35
C SER A 157 4.89 7.59 -5.27
N SER A 158 5.06 8.05 -6.51
CA SER A 158 5.94 7.38 -7.47
C SER A 158 7.42 7.43 -7.03
N LEU A 159 8.26 6.54 -7.58
CA LEU A 159 9.70 6.60 -7.32
C LEU A 159 10.29 7.97 -7.69
N GLN A 160 9.87 8.55 -8.81
CA GLN A 160 10.34 9.88 -9.22
C GLN A 160 9.93 10.97 -8.23
N ALA A 161 8.75 10.86 -7.62
CA ALA A 161 8.27 11.75 -6.55
C ALA A 161 8.82 11.44 -5.14
N GLY A 162 9.66 10.42 -4.99
CA GLY A 162 10.34 10.09 -3.72
C GLY A 162 9.88 8.78 -3.07
N GLY A 163 8.84 8.13 -3.60
CA GLY A 163 8.41 6.81 -3.16
C GLY A 163 7.81 6.78 -1.75
N ALA A 164 7.24 7.88 -1.27
CA ALA A 164 6.53 7.90 0.01
C ALA A 164 5.33 6.93 0.00
N GLY A 165 5.04 6.32 1.14
CA GLY A 165 3.84 5.49 1.32
C GLY A 165 2.60 6.34 1.59
N GLY A 166 1.45 5.89 1.10
CA GLY A 166 0.18 6.57 1.30
C GLY A 166 -0.35 6.39 2.71
N LYS A 167 -1.05 7.41 3.22
CA LYS A 167 -1.73 7.43 4.51
C LYS A 167 -3.04 6.65 4.50
N ALA A 168 -3.41 6.05 5.62
CA ALA A 168 -4.71 5.43 5.76
C ALA A 168 -5.87 6.46 5.68
N CYS A 169 -7.08 5.98 5.37
CA CYS A 169 -8.32 6.77 5.43
C CYS A 169 -8.63 7.34 6.83
N TYR A 170 -8.04 6.76 7.87
CA TYR A 170 -8.36 6.99 9.28
C TYR A 170 -7.11 7.37 10.06
N GLU A 171 -7.31 8.08 11.16
CA GLU A 171 -6.22 8.54 12.00
C GLU A 171 -5.84 7.50 13.05
N SER A 172 -4.52 7.34 13.23
CA SER A 172 -3.94 6.51 14.27
C SER A 172 -2.61 7.11 14.72
N THR A 173 -2.29 6.94 15.99
CA THR A 173 -1.06 7.48 16.59
C THR A 173 0.21 6.70 16.21
N ASP A 174 0.05 5.47 15.67
CA ASP A 174 1.14 4.57 15.25
C ASP A 174 1.10 4.23 13.74
N ASN A 175 0.46 5.08 12.91
CA ASN A 175 0.44 4.95 11.44
C ASN A 175 -0.17 3.63 10.93
N ARG A 176 -1.27 3.17 11.53
CA ARG A 176 -2.04 1.98 11.10
C ARG A 176 -2.66 2.20 9.74
N GLY A 177 -2.53 1.18 8.89
CA GLY A 177 -3.02 1.21 7.52
C GLY A 177 -2.16 1.99 6.54
N ASP A 178 -1.05 2.61 6.96
CA ASP A 178 -0.14 3.29 6.04
C ASP A 178 0.57 2.31 5.10
N GLY A 179 0.76 2.74 3.85
CA GLY A 179 1.50 1.98 2.85
C GLY A 179 3.01 1.97 3.09
N GLY A 180 3.68 0.94 2.58
CA GLY A 180 5.14 0.95 2.41
C GLY A 180 5.57 1.93 1.31
N PHE A 181 6.84 1.97 0.94
CA PHE A 181 7.32 2.92 -0.07
C PHE A 181 6.64 2.75 -1.43
N GLY A 182 5.91 3.78 -1.87
CA GLY A 182 5.05 3.72 -3.06
C GLY A 182 3.82 2.82 -2.88
N GLY A 183 3.61 2.18 -1.74
CA GLY A 183 2.36 1.49 -1.40
C GLY A 183 1.27 2.49 -1.08
N GLY A 184 0.06 2.22 -1.53
CA GLY A 184 -1.13 2.99 -1.15
C GLY A 184 -1.56 2.72 0.28
N GLY A 185 -2.13 3.72 0.93
CA GLY A 185 -2.72 3.59 2.24
C GLY A 185 -4.02 2.77 2.23
N GLY A 186 -4.32 2.16 3.36
CA GLY A 186 -5.53 1.41 3.59
C GLY A 186 -6.76 2.30 3.46
N GLY A 187 -7.71 1.87 2.65
CA GLY A 187 -9.03 2.47 2.60
C GLY A 187 -9.83 2.19 3.86
N CYS A 188 -10.99 2.81 3.96
CA CYS A 188 -11.83 2.67 5.16
C CYS A 188 -12.33 1.22 5.33
N ARG A 189 -12.59 0.51 4.21
CA ARG A 189 -13.01 -0.91 4.18
C ARG A 189 -12.07 -1.82 3.39
N TYR A 190 -11.27 -1.27 2.48
CA TYR A 190 -10.46 -2.00 1.53
C TYR A 190 -8.97 -1.77 1.79
N GLY A 191 -8.12 -2.74 1.48
CA GLY A 191 -6.68 -2.57 1.64
C GLY A 191 -6.05 -1.76 0.50
N GLY A 192 -4.94 -1.10 0.80
CA GLY A 192 -4.18 -0.24 -0.13
C GLY A 192 -3.55 -1.01 -1.29
N GLY A 193 -3.33 -0.35 -2.42
CA GLY A 193 -2.59 -0.93 -3.55
C GLY A 193 -1.10 -1.11 -3.22
N GLY A 194 -0.48 -2.19 -3.70
CA GLY A 194 0.98 -2.33 -3.61
C GLY A 194 1.70 -1.36 -4.55
N GLY A 195 2.88 -0.87 -4.16
CA GLY A 195 3.72 -0.02 -5.01
C GLY A 195 4.47 -0.82 -6.06
N GLY A 196 4.88 -0.19 -7.17
CA GLY A 196 5.63 -0.85 -8.25
C GLY A 196 4.95 -0.71 -9.60
#